data_AF-A0A371FIF8-F1
#
_entry.id   AF-A0A371FIF8-F1
#
_cell.length_a   1.000
_cell.length_b   1.000
_cell.length_c   1.000
_cell.angle_alpha   90.00
_cell.angle_beta   90.00
_cell.angle_gamma   90.00
#
_symmetry.space_group_name_H-M   'P 1'
#
loop_
_entity.id
_entity.type
_entity.pdbx_description
1 polymer ?
#
loop_
_entity_poly.entity_id
_entity_poly.type
_entity_poly.pdbx_seq_one_letter_code
_entity_poly.pdbx_strand_id
1 'polypeptide(L)'
;MCDDPSPIKEPTKDEDAKTEALAEVERQIEQERPKFQPLTKELENVNLGDERDKKEIRIGNQMPPESRRTLEYLDIFAWSYRDMALKT
;
A
#
# COMPACT_ATOMS: atom_id res chain seq x y z
N MET A 1 45.11 -30.70 7.91
CA MET A 1 43.80 -30.56 7.25
C MET A 1 42.80 -31.27 8.13
N CYS A 2 42.15 -30.54 9.02
CA CYS A 2 41.09 -31.07 9.89
C CYS A 2 39.81 -30.46 9.33
N ASP A 3 39.10 -31.20 8.49
CA ASP A 3 37.73 -30.86 8.15
C ASP A 3 36.88 -31.22 9.38
N ASP A 4 36.64 -30.20 10.21
CA ASP A 4 35.72 -30.29 11.34
C ASP A 4 34.30 -30.26 10.77
N PRO A 5 33.52 -31.35 10.81
CA PRO A 5 32.18 -31.33 10.26
C PRO A 5 31.35 -30.41 11.17
N SER A 6 31.08 -29.21 10.67
CA SER A 6 30.21 -28.26 11.35
C SER A 6 28.91 -28.98 11.73
N PRO A 7 28.41 -28.84 12.98
CA PRO A 7 27.16 -29.49 13.37
C PRO A 7 26.05 -29.00 12.42
N ILE A 8 25.41 -29.94 11.74
CA ILE A 8 24.17 -29.67 11.02
C ILE A 8 23.18 -29.24 12.10
N LYS A 9 22.93 -27.93 12.21
CA LYS A 9 21.93 -27.39 13.12
C LYS A 9 20.58 -27.85 12.60
N GLU A 10 19.99 -28.83 13.28
CA GLU A 10 18.58 -29.15 13.08
C GLU A 10 17.78 -27.87 13.32
N PRO A 11 16.86 -27.50 12.41
CA PRO A 11 16.01 -26.36 12.65
C PRO A 11 15.24 -26.61 13.95
N THR A 12 15.33 -25.67 14.89
CA THR A 12 14.56 -25.76 16.11
C THR A 12 13.09 -25.55 15.76
N LYS A 13 12.19 -26.23 16.47
CA LYS A 13 10.73 -26.14 16.29
C LYS A 13 10.19 -24.70 16.16
N ASP A 14 10.84 -23.73 16.80
CA ASP A 14 10.48 -22.32 16.73
C ASP A 14 10.87 -21.65 15.39
N GLU A 15 11.97 -22.08 14.77
CA GLU A 15 12.37 -21.64 13.43
C GLU A 15 11.45 -22.24 12.37
N ASP A 16 11.05 -23.51 12.50
CA ASP A 16 10.08 -24.14 11.59
C ASP A 16 8.71 -23.43 11.66
N ALA A 17 8.24 -23.10 12.87
CA ALA A 17 6.99 -22.36 13.06
C ALA A 17 7.06 -20.95 12.44
N LYS A 18 8.23 -20.30 12.52
CA LYS A 18 8.47 -18.99 11.92
C LYS A 18 8.51 -19.07 10.40
N THR A 19 9.14 -20.09 9.81
CA THR A 19 9.15 -20.28 8.35
C THR A 19 7.76 -20.55 7.80
N GLU A 20 6.94 -21.34 8.51
CA GLU A 20 5.55 -21.59 8.13
C GLU A 20 4.70 -20.31 8.20
N ALA A 21 4.87 -19.50 9.25
CA ALA A 21 4.18 -18.21 9.35
C ALA A 21 4.54 -17.25 8.21
N LEU A 22 5.81 -17.21 7.79
CA LEU A 22 6.26 -16.40 6.66
C LEU A 22 5.68 -16.90 5.33
N ALA A 23 5.64 -18.21 5.12
CA ALA A 23 5.04 -18.82 3.93
C ALA A 23 3.53 -18.51 3.83
N GLU A 24 2.82 -18.51 4.96
CA GLU A 24 1.41 -18.12 5.01
C GLU A 24 1.19 -16.66 4.61
N VAL A 25 2.04 -15.75 5.11
CA VAL A 25 1.98 -14.33 4.73
C VAL A 25 2.25 -14.15 3.24
N GLU A 26 3.26 -14.85 2.69
CA GLU A 26 3.56 -14.79 1.26
C GLU A 26 2.38 -15.28 0.41
N ARG A 27 1.73 -16.37 0.82
CA ARG A 27 0.52 -16.89 0.16
C ARG A 27 -0.62 -15.87 0.18
N GLN A 28 -0.84 -15.19 1.31
CA GLN A 28 -1.86 -14.14 1.41
C GLN A 28 -1.54 -12.96 0.50
N ILE A 29 -0.28 -12.52 0.45
CA ILE A 29 0.15 -11.47 -0.47
C ILE A 29 -0.14 -11.88 -1.92
N GLU A 30 0.17 -13.12 -2.31
CA GLU A 30 -0.10 -13.59 -3.67
C GLU A 30 -1.58 -13.68 -4.02
N GLN A 31 -2.42 -14.09 -3.08
CA GLN A 31 -3.88 -14.10 -3.26
C GLN A 31 -4.46 -12.68 -3.40
N GLU A 32 -3.90 -11.71 -2.70
CA GLU A 32 -4.37 -10.32 -2.73
C GLU A 32 -3.74 -9.49 -3.87
N ARG A 33 -2.55 -9.85 -4.37
CA ARG A 33 -1.83 -9.17 -5.47
C ARG A 33 -2.73 -8.80 -6.67
N PRO A 34 -3.62 -9.66 -7.18
CA PRO A 34 -4.51 -9.32 -8.30
C PRO A 34 -5.49 -8.19 -7.99
N LYS A 35 -5.90 -8.01 -6.72
CA LYS A 35 -6.83 -6.94 -6.31
C LYS A 35 -6.14 -5.58 -6.29
N PHE A 36 -4.81 -5.57 -6.17
CA PHE A 36 -3.97 -4.39 -6.18
C PHE A 36 -3.31 -4.13 -7.54
N GLN A 37 -3.84 -4.72 -8.63
CA GLN A 37 -3.36 -4.37 -9.97
C GLN A 37 -3.39 -2.84 -10.15
N PRO A 38 -2.34 -2.25 -10.76
CA PRO A 38 -2.30 -0.84 -11.06
C PRO A 38 -3.59 -0.47 -11.76
N LEU A 39 -4.27 0.51 -11.19
CA LEU A 39 -5.53 0.98 -11.67
C LEU A 39 -5.30 1.57 -13.07
N THR A 40 -5.55 0.81 -14.13
CA THR A 40 -5.47 1.25 -15.54
C THR A 40 -6.58 2.24 -15.91
N LYS A 41 -7.31 2.74 -14.91
CA LYS A 41 -8.40 3.68 -15.10
C LYS A 41 -7.83 4.99 -15.63
N GLU A 42 -8.52 5.56 -16.60
CA GLU A 42 -8.27 6.92 -17.03
C GLU A 42 -8.32 7.86 -15.82
N LEU A 43 -7.26 8.66 -15.69
CA LEU A 43 -7.14 9.68 -14.68
C LEU A 43 -7.47 11.02 -15.31
N GLU A 44 -8.31 11.79 -14.63
CA GLU A 44 -8.67 13.15 -14.99
C GLU A 44 -7.87 14.14 -14.15
N ASN A 45 -7.38 15.23 -14.75
CA ASN A 45 -6.75 16.33 -14.03
C ASN A 45 -7.81 17.32 -13.56
N VAL A 46 -7.81 17.64 -12.26
CA VAL A 46 -8.72 18.61 -11.65
C VAL A 46 -7.89 19.67 -10.95
N ASN A 47 -8.15 20.94 -11.26
CA ASN A 47 -7.59 22.07 -10.52
C ASN A 47 -8.54 22.41 -9.35
N LEU A 48 -8.06 22.26 -8.12
CA LEU A 48 -8.77 22.65 -6.89
C LEU A 48 -8.47 24.10 -6.46
N GLY A 49 -7.51 24.74 -7.11
CA GLY A 49 -7.12 26.11 -6.86
C GLY A 49 -7.74 27.08 -7.88
N ASP A 50 -7.26 28.32 -7.88
CA ASP A 50 -7.68 29.33 -8.85
C ASP A 50 -6.70 29.38 -10.05
N GLU A 51 -6.86 30.37 -10.93
CA GLU A 51 -5.97 30.55 -12.09
C GLU A 51 -4.55 30.98 -11.69
N ARG A 52 -4.38 31.61 -10.53
CA ARG A 52 -3.10 32.17 -10.04
C ARG A 52 -2.35 31.18 -9.16
N ASP A 53 -3.07 30.37 -8.38
CA ASP A 53 -2.56 29.31 -7.51
C ASP A 53 -3.23 27.98 -7.86
N LYS A 54 -2.75 27.36 -8.94
CA LYS A 54 -3.26 26.07 -9.42
C LYS A 54 -2.87 24.95 -8.46
N LYS A 55 -3.86 24.15 -8.07
CA LYS A 55 -3.70 22.94 -7.24
C LYS A 55 -4.24 21.75 -8.02
N GLU A 56 -3.41 21.22 -8.90
CA GLU A 56 -3.77 20.13 -9.80
C GLU A 56 -3.63 18.76 -9.10
N ILE A 57 -4.68 17.96 -9.19
CA ILE A 57 -4.70 16.56 -8.72
C ILE A 57 -5.20 15.63 -9.82
N ARG A 58 -4.80 14.36 -9.76
CA ARG A 58 -5.27 13.32 -10.68
C ARG A 58 -6.25 12.40 -9.97
N ILE A 59 -7.46 12.29 -10.49
CA ILE A 59 -8.52 11.47 -9.91
C ILE A 59 -9.01 10.42 -10.89
N GLY A 60 -9.44 9.26 -10.39
CA GLY A 60 -10.03 8.21 -11.22
C GLY A 60 -11.36 8.66 -11.82
N ASN A 61 -11.54 8.43 -13.13
CA ASN A 61 -12.71 8.93 -13.85
C ASN A 61 -13.97 8.03 -13.77
N GLN A 62 -13.98 7.04 -12.89
CA GLN A 62 -15.04 6.01 -12.87
C GLN A 62 -16.39 6.44 -12.31
N MET A 63 -16.42 7.48 -11.46
CA MET A 63 -17.68 8.03 -10.96
C MET A 63 -18.16 9.17 -11.86
N PRO A 64 -19.49 9.32 -12.05
CA PRO A 64 -20.04 10.48 -12.76
C PRO A 64 -19.58 11.81 -12.11
N PRO A 65 -19.33 12.88 -12.90
CA PRO A 65 -18.85 14.15 -12.36
C PRO A 65 -19.74 14.77 -11.28
N GLU A 66 -21.05 14.54 -11.34
CA GLU A 66 -22.00 15.06 -10.35
C GLU A 66 -21.81 14.42 -8.97
N SER A 67 -21.58 13.11 -8.92
CA SER A 67 -21.30 12.37 -7.68
C SER A 67 -19.97 12.78 -7.05
N ARG A 68 -19.04 13.31 -7.85
CA ARG A 68 -17.74 13.80 -7.37
C ARG A 68 -17.81 15.15 -6.68
N ARG A 69 -18.75 16.02 -7.06
CA ARG A 69 -18.87 17.36 -6.48
C ARG A 69 -19.24 17.34 -5.00
N THR A 70 -19.92 16.29 -4.55
CA THR A 70 -20.26 16.05 -3.14
C THR A 70 -19.11 15.45 -2.33
N LEU A 71 -18.04 14.97 -2.98
CA LEU A 71 -16.86 14.50 -2.28
C LEU A 71 -15.96 15.70 -2.00
N GLU A 72 -15.91 16.13 -0.75
CA GLU A 72 -14.91 17.09 -0.30
C GLU A 72 -13.53 16.42 -0.34
N TYR A 73 -12.85 16.52 -1.48
CA TYR A 73 -11.52 15.95 -1.72
C TYR A 73 -10.47 16.36 -0.67
N LEU A 74 -10.71 17.46 0.06
CA LEU A 74 -9.84 17.98 1.10
C LEU A 74 -9.81 17.11 2.37
N ASP A 75 -10.91 16.44 2.74
CA ASP A 75 -11.02 15.77 4.04
C ASP A 75 -10.60 14.29 4.00
N ILE A 76 -10.76 13.63 2.85
CA ILE A 76 -10.37 12.21 2.67
C ILE A 76 -8.85 12.01 2.85
N PHE A 77 -8.03 12.99 2.46
CA PHE A 77 -6.58 12.95 2.64
C PHE A 77 -6.09 13.61 3.93
N ALA A 78 -6.94 14.35 4.66
CA ALA A 78 -6.56 14.94 5.94
C ALA A 78 -6.42 13.89 7.05
N TRP A 79 -7.18 12.80 6.97
CA TRP A 79 -7.12 11.69 7.93
C TRP A 79 -5.80 10.93 7.91
N SER A 80 -5.14 10.79 6.74
CA SER A 80 -3.87 10.06 6.67
C SER A 80 -2.68 10.86 7.21
N TYR A 81 -2.68 12.19 7.09
CA TYR A 81 -1.57 13.02 7.62
C TYR A 81 -1.71 13.35 9.10
N ARG A 82 -2.94 13.50 9.64
CA ARG A 82 -3.14 13.79 11.08
C ARG A 82 -2.65 12.67 11.99
N ASP A 83 -2.84 11.42 11.59
CA ASP A 83 -2.36 10.25 12.35
C ASP A 83 -0.88 9.94 12.12
N MET A 84 -0.31 10.41 11.00
CA MET A 84 1.14 10.37 10.72
C MET A 84 1.90 11.56 11.32
N ALA A 85 1.30 12.33 12.23
CA ALA A 85 2.05 13.29 13.03
C ALA A 85 3.13 12.52 13.80
N LEU A 86 4.34 12.55 13.23
CA LEU A 86 5.53 11.89 13.74
C LEU A 86 5.66 12.23 15.23
N LYS A 87 5.51 11.20 16.07
CA LYS A 87 6.07 11.23 17.42
C LYS A 87 7.58 11.42 17.24
N THR A 88 7.99 12.68 17.34
CA THR A 88 9.38 13.12 17.42
C THR A 88 9.80 13.09 18.88
#